data_AF-A0A524LFF5-F1
#
_entry.id   AF-A0A524LFF5-F1
#
_cell.length_a   1.000
_cell.length_b   1.000
_cell.length_c   1.000
_cell.angle_alpha   90.00
_cell.angle_beta   90.00
_cell.angle_gamma   90.00
#
_symmetry.space_group_name_H-M   'P 1'
#
loop_
_entity.id
_entity.type
_entity.pdbx_description
1 polymer ?
#
loop_
_entity_poly.entity_id
_entity_poly.type
_entity_poly.pdbx_seq_one_letter_code
_entity_poly.pdbx_strand_id
1 'polypeptide(L)'
;VCHTQAGGPEACVTCHGNFGGSVSELANWAPPEDLSGNASVTDRGVGAHQGHLTGTNLSEAFVKDCNLCHPDIQNFDDPRHIDVDPAIDMDFNAVATDSGRVTPTWPVAPTSCANTYCHGNFTFLKSESKYTFGYATGATEITGNKATVDWTSSGGGNAACGTCHGLPPEGHLAATITACATCHAAVVDGSGNIIDKTKHINQKIDVLGDSYRP
;
A
#
# COMPACT_ATOMS: atom_id res chain seq x y z
N VAL A 1 16.31 29.11 -9.62
CA VAL A 1 15.40 28.84 -10.76
C VAL A 1 14.01 29.29 -10.32
N CYS A 2 13.24 30.04 -11.13
CA CYS A 2 11.89 30.48 -10.74
C CYS A 2 10.84 29.90 -11.69
N HIS A 3 9.94 29.07 -11.13
CA HIS A 3 8.67 28.55 -11.66
C HIS A 3 8.73 27.69 -12.93
N THR A 4 9.38 26.53 -12.93
CA THR A 4 9.55 25.73 -14.17
C THR A 4 8.31 24.95 -14.65
N GLN A 5 7.12 25.23 -14.06
CA GLN A 5 5.72 24.94 -14.46
C GLN A 5 5.34 23.44 -14.58
N ALA A 6 4.09 22.96 -14.41
CA ALA A 6 2.76 23.57 -14.35
C ALA A 6 2.25 23.88 -12.92
N GLY A 7 1.66 25.07 -12.76
CA GLY A 7 1.25 25.69 -11.48
C GLY A 7 2.13 26.87 -11.04
N GLY A 8 3.32 27.03 -11.60
CA GLY A 8 4.20 28.15 -11.25
C GLY A 8 4.58 28.15 -9.75
N PRO A 9 4.36 29.23 -8.97
CA PRO A 9 4.55 29.22 -7.51
C PRO A 9 3.60 28.26 -6.76
N GLU A 10 2.58 27.74 -7.43
CA GLU A 10 1.53 26.89 -6.85
C GLU A 10 1.77 25.40 -7.16
N ALA A 11 2.85 25.06 -7.87
CA ALA A 11 3.19 23.65 -8.12
C ALA A 11 3.53 22.95 -6.78
N CYS A 12 3.05 21.72 -6.58
CA CYS A 12 3.20 20.97 -5.32
C CYS A 12 4.65 20.91 -4.83
N VAL A 13 5.58 20.70 -5.77
CA VAL A 13 7.05 20.65 -5.54
C VAL A 13 7.64 21.94 -4.97
N THR A 14 6.88 23.05 -5.00
CA THR A 14 7.29 24.34 -4.45
C THR A 14 7.31 24.34 -2.93
N CYS A 15 6.35 23.64 -2.31
CA CYS A 15 6.20 23.59 -0.86
C CYS A 15 6.65 22.24 -0.29
N HIS A 16 6.33 21.14 -0.97
CA HIS A 16 6.66 19.78 -0.52
C HIS A 16 7.39 19.01 -1.59
N GLY A 17 8.35 18.19 -1.18
CA GLY A 17 9.09 17.33 -2.06
C GLY A 17 10.27 18.01 -2.73
N ASN A 18 10.56 17.71 -4.01
CA ASN A 18 11.78 18.16 -4.66
C ASN A 18 11.53 19.35 -5.59
N PHE A 19 11.84 20.55 -5.11
CA PHE A 19 11.72 21.82 -5.86
C PHE A 19 12.40 21.82 -7.23
N GLY A 20 13.54 21.10 -7.36
CA GLY A 20 14.28 20.99 -8.62
C GLY A 20 13.80 19.85 -9.52
N GLY A 21 12.85 19.04 -9.05
CA GLY A 21 12.34 17.86 -9.74
C GLY A 21 11.36 18.19 -10.86
N SER A 22 11.10 17.21 -11.72
CA SER A 22 10.05 17.33 -12.72
C SER A 22 8.69 17.34 -12.03
N VAL A 23 7.86 18.34 -12.34
CA VAL A 23 6.45 18.35 -11.90
C VAL A 23 5.66 17.20 -12.52
N SER A 24 6.12 16.52 -13.58
CA SER A 24 5.36 15.40 -14.14
C SER A 24 5.56 14.08 -13.38
N GLU A 25 6.43 14.08 -12.37
CA GLU A 25 6.82 12.89 -11.63
C GLU A 25 6.32 13.00 -10.19
N LEU A 26 5.30 12.21 -9.86
CA LEU A 26 4.63 12.22 -8.54
C LEU A 26 5.59 11.95 -7.38
N ALA A 27 6.67 11.18 -7.61
CA ALA A 27 7.71 10.96 -6.61
C ALA A 27 8.42 12.27 -6.21
N ASN A 28 8.41 13.31 -7.06
CA ASN A 28 8.92 14.62 -6.67
C ASN A 28 7.92 15.41 -5.81
N TRP A 29 6.64 15.01 -5.77
CA TRP A 29 5.57 15.72 -5.06
C TRP A 29 5.39 15.24 -3.62
N ALA A 30 5.55 13.93 -3.35
CA ALA A 30 5.52 13.40 -1.98
C ALA A 30 6.93 13.06 -1.50
N PRO A 31 7.26 13.34 -0.23
CA PRO A 31 8.48 14.09 0.03
C PRO A 31 9.76 13.27 -0.07
N PRO A 32 10.71 13.67 -0.93
CA PRO A 32 12.14 13.65 -0.60
C PRO A 32 12.49 14.66 0.50
N GLU A 33 11.71 15.75 0.62
CA GLU A 33 11.86 16.80 1.63
C GLU A 33 10.48 17.26 2.15
N ASP A 34 10.30 17.35 3.47
CA ASP A 34 9.04 17.80 4.11
C ASP A 34 8.96 19.33 4.29
N LEU A 35 7.83 19.84 4.81
CA LEU A 35 7.64 21.30 5.04
C LEU A 35 8.62 21.94 6.01
N SER A 36 9.25 21.14 6.86
CA SER A 36 10.25 21.60 7.82
C SER A 36 11.66 21.55 7.24
N GLY A 37 11.82 21.14 5.98
CA GLY A 37 13.10 20.95 5.31
C GLY A 37 13.81 19.64 5.71
N ASN A 38 13.11 18.70 6.36
CA ASN A 38 13.69 17.42 6.68
C ASN A 38 13.73 16.54 5.43
N ALA A 39 14.81 15.78 5.26
CA ALA A 39 14.98 14.85 4.14
C ALA A 39 15.30 13.41 4.58
N SER A 40 15.43 13.16 5.89
CA SER A 40 15.70 11.80 6.37
C SER A 40 14.41 11.00 6.41
N VAL A 41 14.48 9.75 5.95
CA VAL A 41 13.35 8.83 6.01
C VAL A 41 12.97 8.41 7.45
N THR A 42 13.76 8.82 8.44
CA THR A 42 13.42 8.70 9.86
C THR A 42 12.52 9.83 10.36
N ASP A 43 12.35 10.90 9.59
CA ASP A 43 11.47 12.01 9.93
C ASP A 43 10.05 11.69 9.49
N ARG A 44 9.07 11.96 10.36
CA ARG A 44 7.67 11.64 10.12
C ARG A 44 7.14 12.26 8.81
N GLY A 45 7.56 13.49 8.50
CA GLY A 45 7.15 14.19 7.29
C GLY A 45 7.67 13.52 6.01
N VAL A 46 8.79 12.80 6.06
CA VAL A 46 9.40 12.10 4.91
C VAL A 46 9.02 10.63 4.90
N GLY A 47 9.48 9.87 5.90
CA GLY A 47 9.17 8.45 6.11
C GLY A 47 9.19 7.58 4.84
N ALA A 48 8.20 6.70 4.74
CA ALA A 48 8.07 5.74 3.65
C ALA A 48 7.34 6.28 2.40
N HIS A 49 7.14 7.61 2.24
CA HIS A 49 6.42 8.18 1.10
C HIS A 49 6.96 7.68 -0.24
N GLN A 50 8.27 7.76 -0.44
CA GLN A 50 8.90 7.36 -1.69
C GLN A 50 8.66 5.89 -2.03
N GLY A 51 8.76 5.00 -1.04
CA GLY A 51 8.54 3.57 -1.23
C GLY A 51 7.14 3.23 -1.76
N HIS A 52 6.14 4.06 -1.44
CA HIS A 52 4.76 3.87 -1.92
C HIS A 52 4.50 4.48 -3.31
N LEU A 53 5.27 5.50 -3.74
CA LEU A 53 5.06 6.15 -5.05
C LEU A 53 5.91 5.56 -6.18
N THR A 54 7.10 5.05 -5.88
CA THR A 54 8.01 4.54 -6.93
C THR A 54 7.63 3.14 -7.44
N GLY A 55 6.61 2.51 -6.84
CA GLY A 55 6.22 1.13 -7.14
C GLY A 55 7.09 0.12 -6.43
N THR A 56 6.53 -1.08 -6.25
CA THR A 56 7.24 -2.21 -5.66
C THR A 56 7.31 -3.36 -6.66
N ASN A 57 8.18 -4.34 -6.41
CA ASN A 57 8.15 -5.59 -7.15
C ASN A 57 6.93 -6.48 -6.80
N LEU A 58 6.04 -6.03 -5.90
CA LEU A 58 4.96 -6.82 -5.34
C LEU A 58 3.58 -6.41 -5.82
N SER A 59 3.36 -5.14 -6.12
CA SER A 59 2.06 -4.65 -6.59
C SER A 59 2.22 -3.42 -7.48
N GLU A 60 1.38 -3.38 -8.52
CA GLU A 60 1.18 -2.24 -9.41
C GLU A 60 -0.27 -1.72 -9.36
N ALA A 61 -1.16 -2.38 -8.61
CA ALA A 61 -2.61 -2.14 -8.66
C ALA A 61 -3.02 -0.74 -8.18
N PHE A 62 -2.28 -0.17 -7.24
CA PHE A 62 -2.66 1.07 -6.56
C PHE A 62 -1.48 2.02 -6.32
N VAL A 63 -0.36 1.82 -7.02
CA VAL A 63 0.82 2.68 -6.88
C VAL A 63 0.48 4.06 -7.46
N LYS A 64 1.03 5.11 -6.87
CA LYS A 64 0.89 6.51 -7.33
C LYS A 64 -0.51 7.12 -7.12
N ASP A 65 -1.31 6.55 -6.22
CA ASP A 65 -2.57 7.13 -5.78
C ASP A 65 -2.43 7.66 -4.34
N CYS A 66 -2.42 8.98 -4.19
CA CYS A 66 -2.37 9.65 -2.89
C CYS A 66 -3.59 9.32 -2.02
N ASN A 67 -4.75 9.09 -2.67
CA ASN A 67 -6.02 8.76 -2.00
C ASN A 67 -5.97 7.44 -1.23
N LEU A 68 -4.93 6.63 -1.36
CA LEU A 68 -4.79 5.44 -0.54
C LEU A 68 -4.70 5.76 0.96
N CYS A 69 -4.12 6.90 1.30
CA CYS A 69 -3.74 7.23 2.68
C CYS A 69 -4.49 8.46 3.20
N HIS A 70 -4.59 9.49 2.39
CA HIS A 70 -5.21 10.77 2.74
C HIS A 70 -5.96 11.31 1.52
N PRO A 71 -6.91 12.25 1.71
CA PRO A 71 -7.59 12.87 0.58
C PRO A 71 -6.58 13.49 -0.37
N ASP A 72 -6.75 13.25 -1.67
CA ASP A 72 -5.91 13.85 -2.70
C ASP A 72 -6.21 15.35 -2.80
N ILE A 73 -5.13 16.12 -2.82
CA ILE A 73 -5.15 17.57 -2.93
C ILE A 73 -4.84 17.90 -4.38
N GLN A 74 -5.82 18.49 -5.05
CA GLN A 74 -5.69 18.84 -6.46
C GLN A 74 -5.07 20.22 -6.64
N ASN A 75 -5.35 21.15 -5.72
CA ASN A 75 -4.96 22.55 -5.85
C ASN A 75 -4.41 23.12 -4.55
N PHE A 76 -3.58 24.16 -4.69
CA PHE A 76 -2.94 24.79 -3.54
C PHE A 76 -3.95 25.41 -2.55
N ASP A 77 -5.10 25.86 -3.04
CA ASP A 77 -6.17 26.54 -2.31
C ASP A 77 -7.32 25.60 -1.89
N ASP A 78 -7.15 24.29 -2.05
CA ASP A 78 -8.13 23.33 -1.56
C ASP A 78 -8.35 23.53 -0.05
N PRO A 79 -9.60 23.54 0.45
CA PRO A 79 -9.92 23.97 1.82
C PRO A 79 -9.21 23.21 2.96
N ARG A 80 -8.59 22.06 2.67
CA ARG A 80 -7.83 21.21 3.61
C ARG A 80 -6.35 21.06 3.25
N HIS A 81 -5.83 21.82 2.29
CA HIS A 81 -4.43 21.71 1.90
C HIS A 81 -3.50 22.56 2.76
N ILE A 82 -3.81 23.86 2.89
CA ILE A 82 -3.10 24.80 3.76
C ILE A 82 -4.04 25.11 4.91
N ASP A 83 -4.02 24.28 5.95
CA ASP A 83 -4.79 24.49 7.15
C ASP A 83 -3.93 25.10 8.27
N VAL A 84 -4.56 25.31 9.43
CA VAL A 84 -3.90 25.81 10.65
C VAL A 84 -3.50 24.67 11.59
N ASP A 85 -3.86 23.43 11.28
CA ASP A 85 -3.56 22.25 12.09
C ASP A 85 -2.51 21.39 11.36
N PRO A 86 -1.24 21.38 11.80
CA PRO A 86 -0.18 20.66 11.11
C PRO A 86 -0.36 19.13 11.10
N ALA A 87 -1.47 18.59 11.63
CA ALA A 87 -1.83 17.19 11.53
C ALA A 87 -2.39 16.84 10.14
N ILE A 88 -1.78 15.84 9.49
CA ILE A 88 -2.34 15.24 8.28
C ILE A 88 -3.68 14.56 8.60
N ASP A 89 -4.72 14.93 7.86
CA ASP A 89 -6.00 14.22 7.82
C ASP A 89 -5.84 12.89 7.06
N MET A 90 -5.59 11.81 7.78
CA MET A 90 -5.58 10.46 7.20
C MET A 90 -7.01 10.01 6.94
N ASP A 91 -7.32 9.72 5.67
CA ASP A 91 -8.59 9.18 5.20
C ASP A 91 -8.29 8.03 4.23
N PHE A 92 -8.13 6.84 4.80
CA PHE A 92 -7.78 5.63 4.05
C PHE A 92 -8.93 5.19 3.16
N ASN A 93 -8.66 5.04 1.86
CA ASN A 93 -9.72 4.65 0.92
C ASN A 93 -10.18 3.19 1.05
N ALA A 94 -11.07 2.79 0.13
CA ALA A 94 -11.61 1.45 0.02
C ALA A 94 -10.53 0.35 -0.14
N VAL A 95 -9.33 0.67 -0.63
CA VAL A 95 -8.25 -0.31 -0.73
C VAL A 95 -7.63 -0.58 0.61
N ALA A 96 -7.18 0.46 1.30
CA ALA A 96 -6.52 0.31 2.60
C ALA A 96 -7.46 -0.25 3.67
N THR A 97 -8.75 0.05 3.57
CA THR A 97 -9.82 -0.46 4.46
C THR A 97 -10.33 -1.85 4.09
N ASP A 98 -9.76 -2.49 3.06
CA ASP A 98 -10.24 -3.77 2.53
C ASP A 98 -11.76 -3.75 2.23
N SER A 99 -12.22 -2.72 1.52
CA SER A 99 -13.63 -2.43 1.25
C SER A 99 -14.48 -2.32 2.54
N GLY A 100 -13.90 -1.72 3.59
CA GLY A 100 -14.54 -1.51 4.89
C GLY A 100 -14.49 -2.70 5.85
N ARG A 101 -13.80 -3.80 5.51
CA ARG A 101 -13.61 -4.94 6.43
C ARG A 101 -12.62 -4.66 7.55
N VAL A 102 -11.73 -3.69 7.35
CA VAL A 102 -10.74 -3.29 8.35
C VAL A 102 -10.73 -1.79 8.55
N THR A 103 -10.28 -1.38 9.73
CA THR A 103 -10.15 0.03 10.11
C THR A 103 -8.67 0.36 10.29
N PRO A 104 -8.00 0.86 9.23
CA PRO A 104 -6.64 1.37 9.31
C PRO A 104 -6.46 2.38 10.42
N THR A 105 -5.28 2.37 11.04
CA THR A 105 -4.94 3.34 12.07
C THR A 105 -3.57 3.95 11.82
N TRP A 106 -3.47 5.25 12.07
CA TRP A 106 -2.25 6.04 11.99
C TRP A 106 -2.09 6.88 13.28
N PRO A 107 -1.49 6.32 14.35
CA PRO A 107 -1.13 7.09 15.53
C PRO A 107 0.02 8.07 15.25
N VAL A 108 0.00 9.21 15.96
CA VAL A 108 1.07 10.21 15.92
C VAL A 108 2.38 9.68 16.52
N ALA A 109 2.29 8.87 17.57
CA ALA A 109 3.44 8.28 18.26
C ALA A 109 3.09 6.89 18.84
N PRO A 110 3.85 5.83 18.50
CA PRO A 110 4.83 5.78 17.41
C PRO A 110 4.15 6.02 16.05
N THR A 111 4.86 6.58 15.07
CA THR A 111 4.31 6.80 13.72
C THR A 111 4.23 5.46 12.99
N SER A 112 3.09 4.79 13.09
CA SER A 112 2.89 3.45 12.52
C SER A 112 1.62 3.35 11.69
N CYS A 113 1.63 2.46 10.70
CA CYS A 113 0.42 1.99 10.05
C CYS A 113 0.07 0.63 10.65
N ALA A 114 -1.16 0.49 11.12
CA ALA A 114 -1.72 -0.80 11.51
C ALA A 114 -3.11 -1.00 10.90
N ASN A 115 -3.57 -2.24 10.95
CA ASN A 115 -4.90 -2.64 10.48
C ASN A 115 -5.20 -2.33 9.00
N THR A 116 -4.19 -2.25 8.14
CA THR A 116 -4.32 -1.96 6.71
C THR A 116 -4.28 -3.22 5.86
N TYR A 117 -5.10 -3.26 4.81
CA TYR A 117 -5.10 -4.35 3.82
C TYR A 117 -3.70 -4.62 3.24
N CYS A 118 -3.02 -3.56 2.79
CA CYS A 118 -1.73 -3.63 2.10
C CYS A 118 -0.59 -4.19 2.97
N HIS A 119 -0.69 -4.07 4.31
CA HIS A 119 0.28 -4.65 5.26
C HIS A 119 -0.25 -5.94 5.91
N GLY A 120 -1.10 -6.68 5.19
CA GLY A 120 -1.48 -8.03 5.55
C GLY A 120 -2.66 -8.13 6.50
N ASN A 121 -3.44 -7.05 6.71
CA ASN A 121 -4.72 -7.15 7.43
C ASN A 121 -5.85 -7.49 6.46
N PHE A 122 -5.77 -8.66 5.84
CA PHE A 122 -6.84 -9.21 4.99
C PHE A 122 -7.41 -10.48 5.61
N THR A 123 -8.69 -10.72 5.33
CA THR A 123 -9.40 -11.94 5.72
C THR A 123 -10.31 -12.39 4.57
N PHE A 124 -10.15 -13.65 4.15
CA PHE A 124 -11.05 -14.29 3.18
C PHE A 124 -11.82 -15.42 3.87
N LEU A 125 -13.11 -15.22 4.10
CA LEU A 125 -13.95 -16.19 4.79
C LEU A 125 -14.30 -17.37 3.90
N LYS A 126 -14.22 -18.59 4.45
CA LYS A 126 -14.59 -19.82 3.74
C LYS A 126 -16.05 -19.83 3.31
N SER A 127 -16.93 -19.22 4.11
CA SER A 127 -18.37 -19.10 3.81
C SER A 127 -18.69 -18.23 2.60
N GLU A 128 -17.76 -17.33 2.21
CA GLU A 128 -17.92 -16.42 1.08
C GLU A 128 -17.21 -16.94 -0.18
N SER A 129 -16.31 -17.92 -0.03
CA SER A 129 -15.47 -18.41 -1.10
C SER A 129 -16.18 -19.44 -1.98
N LYS A 130 -16.05 -19.27 -3.31
CA LYS A 130 -16.42 -20.29 -4.31
C LYS A 130 -15.53 -21.52 -4.24
N TYR A 131 -14.29 -21.35 -3.75
CA TYR A 131 -13.23 -22.35 -3.80
C TYR A 131 -12.83 -22.81 -2.39
N THR A 132 -13.79 -23.40 -1.69
CA THR A 132 -13.62 -23.85 -0.30
C THR A 132 -12.59 -24.95 -0.11
N PHE A 133 -12.17 -25.63 -1.20
CA PHE A 133 -11.06 -26.59 -1.18
C PHE A 133 -9.72 -25.93 -0.85
N GLY A 134 -9.60 -24.60 -1.09
CA GLY A 134 -8.42 -23.77 -0.81
C GLY A 134 -8.04 -23.71 0.68
N TYR A 135 -8.98 -24.05 1.56
CA TYR A 135 -8.86 -23.89 3.00
C TYR A 135 -8.35 -25.18 3.65
N ALA A 136 -7.46 -25.04 4.63
CA ALA A 136 -7.02 -26.15 5.44
C ALA A 136 -8.19 -26.83 6.19
N THR A 137 -8.00 -28.08 6.58
CA THR A 137 -8.98 -28.82 7.40
C THR A 137 -9.24 -28.07 8.70
N GLY A 138 -10.51 -27.75 8.97
CA GLY A 138 -10.94 -27.00 10.16
C GLY A 138 -10.81 -25.47 10.04
N ALA A 139 -10.16 -24.94 9.01
CA ALA A 139 -10.07 -23.49 8.81
C ALA A 139 -11.41 -22.91 8.34
N THR A 140 -11.79 -21.77 8.93
CA THR A 140 -12.97 -20.98 8.56
C THR A 140 -12.61 -19.73 7.75
N GLU A 141 -11.34 -19.35 7.73
CA GLU A 141 -10.83 -18.16 7.05
C GLU A 141 -9.38 -18.36 6.61
N ILE A 142 -8.95 -17.56 5.63
CA ILE A 142 -7.55 -17.37 5.26
C ILE A 142 -7.16 -15.94 5.60
N THR A 143 -6.05 -15.76 6.31
CA THR A 143 -5.64 -14.44 6.82
C THR A 143 -4.18 -14.12 6.53
N GLY A 144 -3.89 -12.81 6.49
CA GLY A 144 -2.53 -12.31 6.53
C GLY A 144 -2.01 -12.12 7.96
N ASN A 145 -0.78 -11.65 8.07
CA ASN A 145 -0.06 -11.51 9.34
C ASN A 145 -0.44 -10.25 10.12
N LYS A 146 -1.27 -9.36 9.55
CA LYS A 146 -1.74 -8.12 10.18
C LYS A 146 -0.58 -7.27 10.71
N ALA A 147 0.45 -7.09 9.88
CA ALA A 147 1.68 -6.42 10.30
C ALA A 147 1.40 -4.97 10.69
N THR A 148 1.93 -4.56 11.85
CA THR A 148 2.08 -3.15 12.19
C THR A 148 3.44 -2.69 11.70
N VAL A 149 3.47 -1.69 10.82
CA VAL A 149 4.70 -1.20 10.20
C VAL A 149 5.01 0.21 10.71
N ASP A 150 6.29 0.45 11.01
CA ASP A 150 6.77 1.78 11.36
C ASP A 150 7.04 2.57 10.07
N TRP A 151 6.41 3.74 9.98
CA TRP A 151 6.54 4.66 8.85
C TRP A 151 7.95 5.21 8.66
N THR A 152 8.65 5.42 9.77
CA THR A 152 9.98 6.05 9.82
C THR A 152 11.11 5.02 9.76
N SER A 153 10.78 3.73 9.71
CA SER A 153 11.71 2.62 9.54
C SER A 153 11.75 2.11 8.09
N SER A 154 11.62 3.03 7.13
CA SER A 154 11.73 2.71 5.70
C SER A 154 13.17 2.31 5.37
N GLY A 155 13.38 1.00 5.19
CA GLY A 155 14.68 0.37 5.09
C GLY A 155 14.74 -0.98 5.82
N GLY A 156 13.82 -1.21 6.76
CA GLY A 156 13.73 -2.44 7.57
C GLY A 156 13.13 -3.67 6.89
N GLY A 157 12.85 -3.63 5.58
CA GLY A 157 12.27 -4.79 4.88
C GLY A 157 10.78 -5.02 5.16
N ASN A 158 10.01 -3.97 5.44
CA ASN A 158 8.56 -4.02 5.68
C ASN A 158 7.74 -4.61 4.50
N ALA A 159 8.36 -4.74 3.32
CA ALA A 159 7.80 -5.37 2.14
C ALA A 159 8.56 -6.66 1.74
N ALA A 160 9.32 -7.28 2.65
CA ALA A 160 9.90 -8.59 2.39
C ALA A 160 8.82 -9.67 2.35
N CYS A 161 8.99 -10.72 1.55
CA CYS A 161 8.11 -11.89 1.58
C CYS A 161 8.01 -12.43 3.02
N GLY A 162 6.82 -12.85 3.44
CA GLY A 162 6.58 -13.30 4.81
C GLY A 162 6.17 -12.20 5.79
N THR A 163 6.28 -10.92 5.43
CA THR A 163 5.80 -9.82 6.30
C THR A 163 4.28 -9.69 6.27
N CYS A 164 3.68 -9.76 5.07
CA CYS A 164 2.24 -9.57 4.89
C CYS A 164 1.44 -10.86 5.14
N HIS A 165 1.96 -12.02 4.73
CA HIS A 165 1.35 -13.32 4.94
C HIS A 165 2.41 -14.44 4.92
N GLY A 166 2.09 -15.59 5.49
CA GLY A 166 2.89 -16.82 5.38
C GLY A 166 2.93 -17.38 3.95
N LEU A 167 3.76 -18.39 3.72
CA LEU A 167 3.79 -19.13 2.44
C LEU A 167 3.41 -20.61 2.69
N PRO A 168 2.13 -20.99 2.52
CA PRO A 168 0.98 -20.16 2.13
C PRO A 168 0.42 -19.33 3.30
N PRO A 169 -0.54 -18.40 3.06
CA PRO A 169 -1.19 -17.65 4.11
C PRO A 169 -1.86 -18.54 5.17
N GLU A 170 -2.02 -18.04 6.40
CA GLU A 170 -2.62 -18.81 7.49
C GLU A 170 -4.04 -19.25 7.13
N GLY A 171 -4.39 -20.50 7.44
CA GLY A 171 -5.69 -21.11 7.10
C GLY A 171 -5.81 -21.65 5.66
N HIS A 172 -4.80 -21.43 4.80
CA HIS A 172 -4.75 -22.02 3.46
C HIS A 172 -4.26 -23.48 3.53
N LEU A 173 -4.67 -24.32 2.57
CA LEU A 173 -4.14 -25.68 2.44
C LEU A 173 -2.62 -25.67 2.26
N ALA A 174 -1.92 -26.66 2.80
CA ALA A 174 -0.47 -26.73 2.72
C ALA A 174 0.01 -26.86 1.26
N ALA A 175 0.89 -25.96 0.84
CA ALA A 175 1.47 -25.94 -0.51
C ALA A 175 2.90 -25.41 -0.47
N THR A 176 3.75 -25.87 -1.39
CA THR A 176 5.08 -25.28 -1.62
C THR A 176 4.96 -24.10 -2.60
N ILE A 177 5.95 -23.20 -2.57
CA ILE A 177 5.96 -22.01 -3.44
C ILE A 177 5.84 -22.34 -4.94
N THR A 178 6.41 -23.47 -5.37
CA THR A 178 6.33 -23.96 -6.75
C THR A 178 4.97 -24.55 -7.14
N ALA A 179 4.12 -24.87 -6.16
CA ALA A 179 2.79 -25.41 -6.39
C ALA A 179 1.72 -24.32 -6.56
N CYS A 180 2.03 -23.07 -6.17
CA CYS A 180 1.08 -21.95 -6.21
C CYS A 180 0.49 -21.72 -7.59
N ALA A 181 1.30 -21.82 -8.66
CA ALA A 181 0.85 -21.65 -10.04
C ALA A 181 -0.16 -22.69 -10.51
N THR A 182 -0.33 -23.82 -9.81
CA THR A 182 -1.37 -24.80 -10.13
C THR A 182 -2.77 -24.17 -10.04
N CYS A 183 -2.95 -23.27 -9.07
CA CYS A 183 -4.23 -22.61 -8.79
C CYS A 183 -4.16 -21.12 -9.12
N HIS A 184 -3.05 -20.45 -8.80
CA HIS A 184 -2.86 -19.01 -8.95
C HIS A 184 -2.03 -18.64 -10.19
N ALA A 185 -2.18 -19.40 -11.29
CA ALA A 185 -1.43 -19.23 -12.55
C ALA A 185 -1.53 -17.83 -13.17
N ALA A 186 -2.56 -17.07 -12.82
CA ALA A 186 -2.74 -15.70 -13.29
C ALA A 186 -1.89 -14.67 -12.51
N VAL A 187 -1.33 -15.05 -11.36
CA VAL A 187 -0.57 -14.16 -10.46
C VAL A 187 0.89 -14.58 -10.35
N VAL A 188 1.16 -15.89 -10.28
CA VAL A 188 2.51 -16.44 -10.08
C VAL A 188 2.89 -17.51 -11.10
N ASP A 189 4.18 -17.61 -11.43
CA ASP A 189 4.74 -18.68 -12.26
C ASP A 189 5.11 -19.95 -11.46
N GLY A 190 5.59 -20.98 -12.14
CA GLY A 190 5.99 -22.26 -11.53
C GLY A 190 7.21 -22.19 -10.61
N SER A 191 7.91 -21.06 -10.56
CA SER A 191 8.96 -20.76 -9.58
C SER A 191 8.46 -19.91 -8.42
N GLY A 192 7.20 -19.48 -8.46
CA GLY A 192 6.57 -18.62 -7.46
C GLY A 192 6.88 -17.14 -7.64
N ASN A 193 7.41 -16.72 -8.79
CA ASN A 193 7.59 -15.31 -9.07
C ASN A 193 6.24 -14.68 -9.40
N ILE A 194 6.00 -13.46 -8.93
CA ILE A 194 4.81 -12.68 -9.29
C ILE A 194 4.97 -12.22 -10.76
N ILE A 195 4.08 -12.70 -11.61
CA ILE A 195 4.04 -12.38 -13.05
C ILE A 195 2.99 -11.33 -13.39
N ASP A 196 1.97 -11.17 -12.54
CA ASP A 196 0.97 -10.11 -12.66
C ASP A 196 0.83 -9.36 -11.33
N LYS A 197 1.55 -8.25 -11.23
CA LYS A 197 1.56 -7.39 -10.04
C LYS A 197 0.27 -6.58 -9.89
N THR A 198 -0.56 -6.49 -10.94
CA THR A 198 -1.90 -5.87 -10.80
C THR A 198 -2.84 -6.76 -10.01
N LYS A 199 -2.46 -8.03 -9.78
CA LYS A 199 -3.29 -9.04 -9.12
C LYS A 199 -2.83 -9.49 -7.75
N HIS A 200 -1.55 -9.35 -7.42
CA HIS A 200 -1.03 -9.89 -6.16
C HIS A 200 -1.60 -9.18 -4.91
N ILE A 201 -1.72 -7.86 -4.94
CA ILE A 201 -2.32 -7.05 -3.86
C ILE A 201 -3.43 -6.21 -4.48
N ASN A 202 -4.61 -6.82 -4.68
CA ASN A 202 -5.76 -6.22 -5.38
C ASN A 202 -7.12 -6.44 -4.69
N GLN A 203 -7.11 -6.95 -3.44
CA GLN A 203 -8.27 -7.37 -2.65
C GLN A 203 -9.05 -8.59 -3.16
N LYS A 204 -8.61 -9.24 -4.22
CA LYS A 204 -9.35 -10.34 -4.84
C LYS A 204 -8.65 -11.68 -4.62
N ILE A 205 -9.44 -12.74 -4.74
CA ILE A 205 -8.95 -14.10 -4.91
C ILE A 205 -8.82 -14.35 -6.41
N ASP A 206 -7.59 -14.60 -6.87
CA ASP A 206 -7.28 -14.97 -8.25
C ASP A 206 -6.94 -16.47 -8.31
N VAL A 207 -7.89 -17.33 -8.73
CA VAL A 207 -7.73 -18.79 -8.68
C VAL A 207 -8.41 -19.46 -9.88
N LEU A 208 -7.72 -20.40 -10.53
CA LEU A 208 -8.17 -21.16 -11.70
C LEU A 208 -8.74 -20.30 -12.85
N GLY A 209 -8.21 -19.08 -13.00
CA GLY A 209 -8.63 -18.11 -14.02
C GLY A 209 -9.76 -17.16 -13.58
N ASP A 210 -10.41 -17.43 -12.44
CA ASP A 210 -11.37 -16.51 -11.83
C ASP A 210 -10.66 -15.44 -10.99
N SER A 211 -11.24 -14.23 -10.98
CA SER A 211 -10.82 -13.13 -10.11
C SER A 211 -12.04 -12.49 -9.46
N TYR A 212 -12.16 -12.55 -8.14
CA TYR A 212 -13.32 -11.99 -7.44
C TYR A 212 -13.02 -11.63 -5.98
N ARG A 213 -13.79 -10.68 -5.45
CA ARG A 213 -13.86 -10.41 -4.01
C ARG A 213 -15.02 -11.25 -3.44
N PRO A 214 -14.77 -12.16 -2.47
CA PRO A 214 -15.81 -12.88 -1.75
C PRO A 214 -16.70 -11.94 -0.94
#